data_AF-A0A915TYQ3-F1
#
_entry.id   AF-A0A915TYQ3-F1
#
_cell.length_a   1.000
_cell.length_b   1.000
_cell.length_c   1.000
_cell.angle_alpha   90.00
_cell.angle_beta   90.00
_cell.angle_gamma   90.00
#
_symmetry.space_group_name_H-M   'P 1'
#
loop_
_entity.id
_entity.type
_entity.pdbx_description
1 polymer ?
#
loop_
_entity_poly.entity_id
_entity_poly.type
_entity_poly.pdbx_seq_one_letter_code
_entity_poly.pdbx_strand_id
1 'polypeptide(L)'
;MEKKYLEKICRLLRTAGWSLSPGEVEVDTFAPDGSQRRFFRLRTADGRTAVAILPPSDDRSGIREARAAWHIGHHLFRAGAPVPELYGHDPQSGLLACEDLGSVRLHDLVRHHGLSPQVRSYYRESVGLLARMQVRGARGFDTSWCWDTPHYDRDLMLDRESGYFLTALCRDFLHLDYDHARIWEECRRLADRVAAVDRGWFLHRDFQSRNIMVCDNRVRFIDFQGGRLGPLAYDLASLLIDPYAGLPGSFQEELVDHYLATLDEYVPCDPATFREEYVMLAIQRNLQILGAFAFLGHQRGKVFFLRFIFPALATLNTLLAKGTAAGYPFLRQLVRQCMEKVEDRPKEVYDH
;
A
#
# COMPACT_ATOMS: atom_id res chain seq x y z
N MET A 1 -3.30 -24.89 14.98
CA MET A 1 -2.27 -24.00 15.58
C MET A 1 -1.51 -24.78 16.66
N GLU A 2 -0.20 -24.59 16.81
CA GLU A 2 0.52 -25.20 17.94
C GLU A 2 0.05 -24.59 19.27
N LYS A 3 -0.18 -25.43 20.29
CA LYS A 3 -0.69 -25.02 21.61
C LYS A 3 0.09 -23.85 22.23
N LYS A 4 1.41 -23.83 22.05
CA LYS A 4 2.30 -22.77 22.55
C LYS A 4 1.95 -21.37 22.03
N TYR A 5 1.47 -21.25 20.77
CA TYR A 5 1.11 -19.96 20.19
C TYR A 5 -0.26 -19.50 20.69
N LEU A 6 -1.22 -20.42 20.87
CA LEU A 6 -2.51 -20.09 21.45
C LEU A 6 -2.35 -19.56 22.88
N GLU A 7 -1.51 -20.21 23.69
CA GLU A 7 -1.18 -19.74 25.05
C GLU A 7 -0.55 -18.34 25.05
N LYS A 8 0.35 -18.05 24.10
CA LYS A 8 0.93 -16.72 23.90
C LYS A 8 -0.14 -15.71 23.50
N ILE A 9 -1.01 -16.01 22.54
CA ILE A 9 -2.08 -15.11 22.11
C ILE A 9 -3.01 -14.78 23.28
N CYS A 10 -3.48 -15.80 24.02
CA CYS A 10 -4.33 -15.57 25.20
C CYS A 10 -3.62 -14.70 26.26
N ARG A 11 -2.29 -14.82 26.41
CA ARG A 11 -1.52 -13.97 27.31
C ARG A 11 -1.50 -12.51 26.85
N LEU A 12 -1.29 -12.25 25.56
CA LEU A 12 -1.33 -10.91 24.97
C LEU A 12 -2.73 -10.27 25.07
N LEU A 13 -3.79 -11.07 24.86
CA LEU A 13 -5.16 -10.58 25.01
C LEU A 13 -5.51 -10.28 26.48
N ARG A 14 -4.99 -11.05 27.44
CA ARG A 14 -5.13 -10.76 28.88
C ARG A 14 -4.50 -9.43 29.27
N THR A 15 -3.35 -9.05 28.69
CA THR A 15 -2.75 -7.73 28.95
C THR A 15 -3.60 -6.58 28.40
N ALA A 16 -4.46 -6.85 27.42
CA ALA A 16 -5.46 -5.92 26.90
C ALA A 16 -6.84 -6.04 27.61
N GLY A 17 -6.91 -6.71 28.77
CA GLY A 17 -8.12 -6.78 29.59
C GLY A 17 -9.12 -7.89 29.19
N TRP A 18 -8.72 -8.83 28.33
CA TRP A 18 -9.60 -9.96 28.00
C TRP A 18 -9.46 -11.10 29.01
N SER A 19 -10.56 -11.52 29.63
CA SER A 19 -10.60 -12.67 30.55
C SER A 19 -10.77 -13.98 29.79
N LEU A 20 -9.67 -14.59 29.33
CA LEU A 20 -9.70 -15.78 28.47
C LEU A 20 -8.77 -16.89 28.94
N SER A 21 -9.24 -18.13 28.85
CA SER A 21 -8.42 -19.34 28.83
C SER A 21 -8.37 -19.95 27.42
N PRO A 22 -7.31 -20.70 27.04
CA PRO A 22 -7.19 -21.31 25.70
C PRO A 22 -8.36 -22.23 25.29
N GLY A 23 -9.10 -22.79 26.26
CA GLY A 23 -10.25 -23.67 25.98
C GLY A 23 -11.55 -22.93 25.67
N GLU A 24 -11.58 -21.60 25.84
CA GLU A 24 -12.78 -20.76 25.68
C GLU A 24 -12.74 -19.93 24.39
N VAL A 25 -11.81 -20.25 23.48
CA VAL A 25 -11.55 -19.47 22.27
C VAL A 25 -11.60 -20.37 21.05
N GLU A 26 -12.53 -20.09 20.15
CA GLU A 26 -12.56 -20.67 18.80
C GLU A 26 -11.51 -19.98 17.94
N VAL A 27 -10.81 -20.75 17.11
CA VAL A 27 -9.75 -20.22 16.24
C VAL A 27 -9.95 -20.66 14.80
N ASP A 28 -10.21 -19.68 13.95
CA ASP A 28 -10.23 -19.85 12.50
C ASP A 28 -8.90 -19.41 11.90
N THR A 29 -8.40 -20.15 10.93
CA THR A 29 -7.20 -19.76 10.17
C THR A 29 -7.61 -19.18 8.83
N PHE A 30 -6.99 -18.07 8.43
CA PHE A 30 -7.16 -17.50 7.10
C PHE A 30 -5.82 -17.10 6.50
N ALA A 31 -5.79 -16.99 5.17
CA ALA A 31 -4.60 -16.59 4.43
C ALA A 31 -4.95 -15.35 3.58
N PRO A 32 -4.58 -14.13 4.02
CA PRO A 32 -4.67 -12.97 3.16
C PRO A 32 -3.66 -13.08 2.02
N ASP A 33 -4.04 -12.53 0.88
CA ASP A 33 -3.43 -12.80 -0.41
C ASP A 33 -1.90 -12.72 -0.41
N GLY A 34 -1.24 -13.86 -0.64
CA GLY A 34 0.16 -13.91 -0.98
C GLY A 34 1.18 -13.71 0.15
N SER A 35 0.73 -13.58 1.41
CA SER A 35 1.58 -13.50 2.60
C SER A 35 2.07 -14.89 3.04
N GLN A 36 3.33 -15.00 3.48
CA GLN A 36 3.84 -16.22 4.15
C GLN A 36 3.46 -16.28 5.64
N ARG A 37 3.01 -15.16 6.21
CA ARG A 37 2.52 -15.06 7.59
C ARG A 37 1.21 -15.84 7.75
N ARG A 38 1.03 -16.46 8.91
CA ARG A 38 -0.21 -17.16 9.29
C ARG A 38 -1.12 -16.20 10.06
N PHE A 39 -2.40 -16.18 9.72
CA PHE A 39 -3.39 -15.33 10.37
C PHE A 39 -4.44 -16.21 11.06
N PHE A 40 -4.77 -15.83 12.29
CA PHE A 40 -5.74 -16.52 13.12
C PHE A 40 -6.78 -15.51 13.58
N ARG A 41 -8.05 -15.80 13.33
CA ARG A 41 -9.17 -15.09 13.94
C ARG A 41 -9.58 -15.85 15.19
N LEU A 42 -9.56 -15.18 16.31
CA LEU A 42 -9.99 -15.68 17.61
C LEU A 42 -11.40 -15.19 17.87
N ARG A 43 -12.27 -16.08 18.34
CA ARG A 43 -13.63 -15.74 18.75
C ARG A 43 -13.90 -16.30 20.15
N THR A 44 -14.45 -15.47 21.00
CA THR A 44 -14.76 -15.81 22.39
C THR A 44 -16.26 -16.09 22.54
N ALA A 45 -16.64 -16.81 23.60
CA ALA A 45 -18.05 -17.16 23.85
C ALA A 45 -18.96 -15.93 24.03
N ASP A 46 -18.41 -14.79 24.49
CA ASP A 46 -19.12 -13.51 24.61
C ASP A 46 -19.17 -12.71 23.30
N GLY A 47 -18.70 -13.28 22.18
CA GLY A 47 -18.81 -12.71 20.84
C GLY A 47 -17.69 -11.75 20.44
N ARG A 48 -16.71 -11.48 21.30
CA ARG A 48 -15.55 -10.65 20.93
C ARG A 48 -14.64 -11.40 19.94
N THR A 49 -13.99 -10.64 19.05
CA THR A 49 -13.04 -11.18 18.09
C THR A 49 -11.73 -10.41 18.03
N ALA A 50 -10.64 -11.14 17.76
CA ALA A 50 -9.31 -10.59 17.60
C ALA A 50 -8.57 -11.30 16.46
N VAL A 51 -7.58 -10.65 15.88
CA VAL A 51 -6.70 -11.24 14.88
C VAL A 51 -5.30 -11.40 15.47
N ALA A 52 -4.72 -12.58 15.30
CA ALA A 52 -3.32 -12.85 15.58
C ALA A 52 -2.55 -13.12 14.28
N ILE A 53 -1.40 -12.47 14.12
CA ILE A 53 -0.52 -12.54 12.96
C ILE A 53 0.79 -13.13 13.41
N LEU A 54 1.22 -14.21 12.76
CA LEU A 54 2.43 -14.94 13.11
C LEU A 54 3.31 -15.16 11.87
N PRO A 55 4.50 -14.52 11.79
CA PRO A 55 5.47 -14.83 10.75
C PRO A 55 6.03 -16.25 10.92
N PRO A 56 6.59 -16.86 9.86
CA PRO A 56 7.39 -18.08 9.98
C PRO A 56 8.53 -17.91 10.99
N SER A 57 8.85 -18.95 11.77
CA SER A 57 9.81 -18.84 12.87
C SER A 57 11.26 -18.56 12.44
N ASP A 58 11.60 -18.88 11.20
CA ASP A 58 12.89 -18.64 10.56
C ASP A 58 12.92 -17.33 9.74
N ASP A 59 11.78 -16.65 9.59
CA ASP A 59 11.66 -15.40 8.85
C ASP A 59 12.06 -14.19 9.72
N ARG A 60 13.37 -13.92 9.77
CA ARG A 60 13.91 -12.73 10.44
C ARG A 60 13.36 -11.42 9.88
N SER A 61 12.95 -11.38 8.61
CA SER A 61 12.38 -10.17 8.02
C SER A 61 10.96 -9.95 8.55
N GLY A 62 10.14 -11.00 8.56
CA GLY A 62 8.80 -10.97 9.13
C GLY A 62 8.78 -10.60 10.62
N ILE A 63 9.80 -11.00 11.40
CA ILE A 63 9.94 -10.58 12.81
C ILE A 63 10.25 -9.07 12.91
N ARG A 64 11.14 -8.52 12.07
CA ARG A 64 11.40 -7.08 12.04
C ARG A 64 10.18 -6.28 11.58
N GLU A 65 9.46 -6.80 10.60
CA GLU A 65 8.22 -6.23 10.09
C GLU A 65 7.12 -6.21 11.17
N ALA A 66 6.96 -7.29 11.95
CA ALA A 66 6.03 -7.33 13.08
C ALA A 66 6.40 -6.31 14.18
N ARG A 67 7.70 -6.13 14.46
CA ARG A 67 8.17 -5.07 15.36
C ARG A 67 7.83 -3.68 14.83
N ALA A 68 7.99 -3.43 13.53
CA ALA A 68 7.59 -2.16 12.91
C ALA A 68 6.07 -1.95 13.01
N ALA A 69 5.27 -2.99 12.73
CA ALA A 69 3.82 -2.95 12.90
C ALA A 69 3.43 -2.55 14.34
N TRP A 70 4.09 -3.13 15.34
CA TRP A 70 3.86 -2.79 16.73
C TRP A 70 4.13 -1.31 17.04
N HIS A 71 5.33 -0.81 16.72
CA HIS A 71 5.72 0.56 17.05
C HIS A 71 4.96 1.61 16.23
N ILE A 72 4.90 1.44 14.91
CA ILE A 72 4.20 2.36 14.01
C ILE A 72 2.70 2.34 14.32
N GLY A 73 2.09 1.17 14.52
CA GLY A 73 0.66 1.06 14.79
C GLY A 73 0.25 1.75 16.08
N HIS A 74 1.01 1.59 17.16
CA HIS A 74 0.74 2.32 18.40
C HIS A 74 0.91 3.83 18.25
N HIS A 75 1.93 4.27 17.50
CA HIS A 75 2.15 5.68 17.22
C HIS A 75 0.97 6.28 16.45
N LEU A 76 0.55 5.63 15.37
CA LEU A 76 -0.58 6.05 14.54
C LEU A 76 -1.90 6.04 15.32
N PHE A 77 -2.13 5.01 16.14
CA PHE A 77 -3.33 4.92 17.00
C PHE A 77 -3.39 6.10 17.98
N ARG A 78 -2.26 6.43 18.64
CA ARG A 78 -2.14 7.59 19.53
C ARG A 78 -2.29 8.94 18.80
N ALA A 79 -1.88 8.99 17.54
CA ALA A 79 -2.08 10.15 16.66
C ALA A 79 -3.55 10.29 16.17
N GLY A 80 -4.41 9.33 16.48
CA GLY A 80 -5.83 9.31 16.09
C GLY A 80 -6.08 8.79 14.68
N ALA A 81 -5.13 8.07 14.07
CA ALA A 81 -5.33 7.39 12.80
C ALA A 81 -6.25 6.16 12.98
N PRO A 82 -7.06 5.81 11.97
CA PRO A 82 -8.05 4.73 12.06
C PRO A 82 -7.41 3.34 11.88
N VAL A 83 -6.28 3.06 12.52
CA VAL A 83 -5.60 1.75 12.52
C VAL A 83 -6.22 0.81 13.55
N PRO A 84 -6.08 -0.52 13.44
CA PRO A 84 -6.51 -1.46 14.47
C PRO A 84 -5.81 -1.19 15.81
N GLU A 85 -6.53 -1.35 16.92
CA GLU A 85 -5.90 -1.40 18.23
C GLU A 85 -4.97 -2.62 18.31
N LEU A 86 -3.74 -2.42 18.81
CA LEU A 86 -2.77 -3.48 19.00
C LEU A 86 -2.81 -3.94 20.46
N TYR A 87 -3.17 -5.20 20.68
CA TYR A 87 -3.33 -5.79 22.01
C TYR A 87 -2.03 -6.32 22.60
N GLY A 88 -1.10 -6.76 21.75
CA GLY A 88 0.21 -7.21 22.21
C GLY A 88 1.12 -7.73 21.10
N HIS A 89 2.42 -7.80 21.41
CA HIS A 89 3.45 -8.30 20.52
C HIS A 89 4.47 -9.16 21.28
N ASP A 90 4.90 -10.29 20.71
CA ASP A 90 5.99 -11.14 21.22
C ASP A 90 7.26 -10.94 20.37
N PRO A 91 8.29 -10.23 20.87
CA PRO A 91 9.49 -9.91 20.08
C PRO A 91 10.30 -11.12 19.60
N GLN A 92 10.17 -12.27 20.27
CA GLN A 92 10.91 -13.47 19.92
C GLN A 92 10.32 -14.17 18.69
N SER A 93 8.99 -14.25 18.60
CA SER A 93 8.31 -14.93 17.48
C SER A 93 7.73 -13.98 16.44
N GLY A 94 7.69 -12.67 16.71
CA GLY A 94 6.99 -11.69 15.89
C GLY A 94 5.46 -11.84 15.93
N LEU A 95 4.92 -12.61 16.89
CA LEU A 95 3.48 -12.75 17.07
C LEU A 95 2.89 -11.38 17.44
N LEU A 96 1.89 -10.94 16.69
CA LEU A 96 1.14 -9.71 16.94
C LEU A 96 -0.34 -10.07 17.15
N ALA A 97 -0.98 -9.51 18.17
CA ALA A 97 -2.42 -9.60 18.40
C ALA A 97 -3.04 -8.22 18.27
N CYS A 98 -4.12 -8.09 17.50
CA CYS A 98 -4.79 -6.83 17.23
C CYS A 98 -6.30 -6.98 17.09
N GLU A 99 -6.99 -5.85 17.06
CA GLU A 99 -8.42 -5.72 16.76
C GLU A 99 -8.77 -6.43 15.43
N ASP A 100 -9.90 -7.12 15.43
CA ASP A 100 -10.47 -7.71 14.22
C ASP A 100 -11.34 -6.71 13.48
N LEU A 101 -10.86 -6.22 12.35
CA LEU A 101 -11.57 -5.25 11.50
C LEU A 101 -12.54 -5.92 10.51
N GLY A 102 -12.85 -7.20 10.72
CA GLY A 102 -13.71 -7.98 9.83
C GLY A 102 -13.00 -8.40 8.55
N SER A 103 -13.75 -8.53 7.46
CA SER A 103 -13.25 -9.08 6.19
C SER A 103 -13.62 -8.25 4.96
N VAL A 104 -14.32 -7.12 5.14
CA VAL A 104 -14.79 -6.29 4.03
C VAL A 104 -13.73 -5.25 3.71
N ARG A 105 -13.14 -5.32 2.51
CA ARG A 105 -12.22 -4.30 2.01
C ARG A 105 -12.96 -3.33 1.10
N LEU A 106 -12.45 -2.10 1.00
CA LEU A 106 -12.94 -1.11 0.04
C LEU A 106 -12.85 -1.63 -1.40
N HIS A 107 -11.82 -2.42 -1.71
CA HIS A 107 -11.68 -3.16 -2.97
C HIS A 107 -12.90 -4.07 -3.25
N ASP A 108 -13.34 -4.86 -2.27
CA ASP A 108 -14.45 -5.80 -2.45
C ASP A 108 -15.74 -5.03 -2.74
N LEU A 109 -15.96 -3.92 -2.02
CA LEU A 109 -17.14 -3.08 -2.22
C LEU A 109 -17.18 -2.43 -3.60
N VAL A 110 -16.07 -1.87 -4.09
CA VAL A 110 -16.05 -1.26 -5.43
C VAL A 110 -16.20 -2.33 -6.52
N ARG A 111 -15.67 -3.53 -6.31
CA ARG A 111 -15.82 -4.65 -7.24
C ARG A 111 -17.27 -5.16 -7.32
N HIS A 112 -17.97 -5.25 -6.19
CA HIS A 112 -19.33 -5.79 -6.12
C HIS A 112 -20.43 -4.74 -6.39
N HIS A 113 -20.20 -3.49 -6.02
CA HIS A 113 -21.22 -2.43 -6.06
C HIS A 113 -20.85 -1.26 -6.98
N GLY A 114 -19.70 -1.32 -7.65
CA GLY A 114 -19.17 -0.19 -8.42
C GLY A 114 -18.94 1.05 -7.54
N LEU A 115 -18.90 2.22 -8.17
CA LEU A 115 -18.82 3.51 -7.48
C LEU A 115 -20.21 4.02 -7.06
N SER A 116 -20.94 3.20 -6.30
CA SER A 116 -22.19 3.61 -5.66
C SER A 116 -21.96 4.82 -4.73
N PRO A 117 -23.00 5.60 -4.38
CA PRO A 117 -22.84 6.74 -3.46
C PRO A 117 -22.14 6.38 -2.15
N GLN A 118 -22.40 5.19 -1.61
CA GLN A 118 -21.77 4.70 -0.38
C GLN A 118 -20.29 4.32 -0.59
N VAL A 119 -19.95 3.68 -1.71
CA VAL A 119 -18.54 3.38 -2.02
C VAL A 119 -17.76 4.68 -2.23
N ARG A 120 -18.34 5.66 -2.94
CA ARG A 120 -17.73 6.99 -3.12
C ARG A 120 -17.53 7.72 -1.79
N SER A 121 -18.45 7.59 -0.83
CA SER A 121 -18.25 8.18 0.50
C SER A 121 -17.09 7.53 1.25
N TYR A 122 -16.87 6.21 1.14
CA TYR A 122 -15.71 5.56 1.75
C TYR A 122 -14.39 6.00 1.11
N TYR A 123 -14.33 6.23 -0.19
CA TYR A 123 -13.13 6.81 -0.83
C TYR A 123 -12.85 8.23 -0.33
N ARG A 124 -13.89 9.09 -0.26
CA ARG A 124 -13.75 10.44 0.31
C ARG A 124 -13.27 10.40 1.75
N GLU A 125 -13.90 9.58 2.60
CA GLU A 125 -13.51 9.38 3.99
C GLU A 125 -12.05 8.90 4.10
N SER A 126 -11.65 7.92 3.27
CA SER A 126 -10.27 7.41 3.23
C SER A 126 -9.25 8.50 2.93
N VAL A 127 -9.55 9.36 1.95
CA VAL A 127 -8.68 10.46 1.52
C VAL A 127 -8.57 11.56 2.59
N GLY A 128 -9.69 11.93 3.23
CA GLY A 128 -9.66 12.88 4.34
C GLY A 128 -8.90 12.34 5.56
N LEU A 129 -9.09 11.05 5.89
CA LEU A 129 -8.36 10.38 6.97
C LEU A 129 -6.87 10.21 6.63
N LEU A 130 -6.52 10.00 5.36
CA LEU A 130 -5.13 9.97 4.89
C LEU A 130 -4.42 11.29 5.19
N ALA A 131 -4.95 12.44 4.74
CA ALA A 131 -4.34 13.74 5.00
C ALA A 131 -4.07 13.96 6.50
N ARG A 132 -5.05 13.63 7.36
CA ARG A 132 -4.92 13.72 8.82
C ARG A 132 -3.84 12.79 9.37
N MET A 133 -3.81 11.54 8.91
CA MET A 133 -2.82 10.54 9.31
C MET A 133 -1.41 10.97 8.91
N GLN A 134 -1.21 11.51 7.72
CA GLN A 134 0.12 11.90 7.23
C GLN A 134 0.72 13.04 8.05
N VAL A 135 -0.09 14.06 8.37
CA VAL A 135 0.35 15.20 9.21
C VAL A 135 0.57 14.79 10.66
N ARG A 136 -0.43 14.16 11.28
CA ARG A 136 -0.36 13.84 12.72
C ARG A 136 0.61 12.70 12.98
N GLY A 137 0.63 11.69 12.11
CA GLY A 137 1.53 10.55 12.17
C GLY A 137 2.99 10.93 11.98
N ALA A 138 3.31 12.05 11.31
CA ALA A 138 4.68 12.53 11.21
C ALA A 138 5.23 13.09 12.53
N ARG A 139 4.36 13.66 13.38
CA ARG A 139 4.79 14.36 14.60
C ARG A 139 5.33 13.37 15.62
N GLY A 140 6.62 13.48 15.91
CA GLY A 140 7.30 12.57 16.85
C GLY A 140 7.46 11.15 16.31
N PHE A 141 7.36 10.96 14.99
CA PHE A 141 7.68 9.68 14.36
C PHE A 141 9.16 9.37 14.53
N ASP A 142 9.48 8.19 15.05
CA ASP A 142 10.86 7.73 15.20
C ASP A 142 11.20 6.73 14.08
N THR A 143 12.10 7.16 13.21
CA THR A 143 12.53 6.41 12.03
C THR A 143 13.25 5.10 12.36
N SER A 144 13.67 4.89 13.62
CA SER A 144 14.22 3.60 14.07
C SER A 144 13.19 2.47 14.13
N TRP A 145 11.90 2.81 14.04
CA TRP A 145 10.81 1.83 13.95
C TRP A 145 10.68 1.22 12.56
N CYS A 146 11.19 1.88 11.52
CA CYS A 146 11.13 1.38 10.15
C CYS A 146 11.97 0.11 10.02
N TRP A 147 11.38 -0.98 9.50
CA TRP A 147 12.09 -2.25 9.31
C TRP A 147 12.93 -2.30 8.03
N ASP A 148 12.67 -1.35 7.11
CA ASP A 148 13.23 -1.27 5.76
C ASP A 148 14.05 0.01 5.59
N THR A 149 13.46 1.10 5.05
CA THR A 149 14.13 2.41 4.98
C THR A 149 13.40 3.46 5.82
N PRO A 150 14.12 4.40 6.45
CA PRO A 150 13.53 5.45 7.28
C PRO A 150 12.83 6.54 6.47
N HIS A 151 13.25 6.72 5.22
CA HIS A 151 12.72 7.73 4.32
C HIS A 151 12.42 7.14 2.94
N TYR A 152 11.46 7.75 2.26
CA TYR A 152 11.28 7.62 0.83
C TYR A 152 12.25 8.55 0.11
N ASP A 153 13.42 8.00 -0.21
CA ASP A 153 14.54 8.73 -0.81
C ASP A 153 14.77 8.35 -2.27
N ARG A 154 15.71 9.07 -2.88
CA ARG A 154 16.09 8.93 -4.28
C ARG A 154 16.56 7.52 -4.63
N ASP A 155 17.34 6.90 -3.76
CA ASP A 155 17.93 5.58 -4.04
C ASP A 155 16.84 4.51 -4.02
N LEU A 156 15.89 4.61 -3.08
CA LEU A 156 14.70 3.75 -3.09
C LEU A 156 13.89 3.90 -4.39
N MET A 157 13.64 5.14 -4.84
CA MET A 157 12.92 5.40 -6.10
C MET A 157 13.62 4.76 -7.30
N LEU A 158 14.94 4.88 -7.37
CA LEU A 158 15.73 4.31 -8.46
C LEU A 158 15.75 2.79 -8.41
N ASP A 159 16.01 2.19 -7.26
CA ASP A 159 16.20 0.75 -7.17
C ASP A 159 14.88 -0.01 -7.17
N ARG A 160 13.93 0.43 -6.35
CA ARG A 160 12.73 -0.35 -6.00
C ARG A 160 11.51 -0.01 -6.83
N GLU A 161 11.62 0.95 -7.73
CA GLU A 161 10.48 1.42 -8.53
C GLU A 161 10.87 1.54 -9.99
N SER A 162 11.72 2.52 -10.35
CA SER A 162 12.18 2.70 -11.73
C SER A 162 12.99 1.51 -12.22
N GLY A 163 14.02 1.13 -11.46
CA GLY A 163 14.86 -0.03 -11.75
C GLY A 163 14.06 -1.33 -11.71
N TYR A 164 13.09 -1.42 -10.79
CA TYR A 164 12.23 -2.58 -10.68
C TYR A 164 11.29 -2.73 -11.88
N PHE A 165 10.71 -1.64 -12.39
CA PHE A 165 9.95 -1.62 -13.65
C PHE A 165 10.80 -2.08 -14.84
N LEU A 166 11.97 -1.47 -15.02
CA LEU A 166 12.87 -1.79 -16.14
C LEU A 166 13.36 -3.24 -16.11
N THR A 167 13.61 -3.76 -14.92
CA THR A 167 14.10 -5.12 -14.68
C THR A 167 12.96 -6.13 -14.78
N ALA A 168 11.98 -6.06 -13.88
CA ALA A 168 10.96 -7.10 -13.74
C ALA A 168 9.93 -7.08 -14.87
N LEU A 169 9.47 -5.90 -15.30
CA LEU A 169 8.52 -5.80 -16.41
C LEU A 169 9.24 -5.82 -17.76
N CYS A 170 10.07 -4.81 -18.05
CA CYS A 170 10.55 -4.60 -19.42
C CYS A 170 11.52 -5.69 -19.87
N ARG A 171 12.52 -6.03 -19.04
CA ARG A 171 13.53 -7.04 -19.36
C ARG A 171 13.04 -8.48 -19.11
N ASP A 172 12.60 -8.78 -17.89
CA ASP A 172 12.35 -10.16 -17.47
C ASP A 172 10.99 -10.67 -17.96
N PHE A 173 9.92 -9.87 -17.84
CA PHE A 173 8.60 -10.32 -18.26
C PHE A 173 8.33 -10.12 -19.75
N LEU A 174 8.64 -8.94 -20.31
CA LEU A 174 8.29 -8.58 -21.69
C LEU A 174 9.39 -8.86 -22.72
N HIS A 175 10.64 -9.05 -22.27
CA HIS A 175 11.81 -9.24 -23.12
C HIS A 175 11.96 -8.14 -24.19
N LEU A 176 11.79 -6.88 -23.77
CA LEU A 176 11.94 -5.73 -24.64
C LEU A 176 13.41 -5.33 -24.79
N ASP A 177 13.79 -4.99 -26.02
CA ASP A 177 15.02 -4.29 -26.33
C ASP A 177 14.72 -2.78 -26.42
N TYR A 178 15.47 -1.97 -25.67
CA TYR A 178 15.27 -0.52 -25.57
C TYR A 178 16.57 0.18 -25.16
N ASP A 179 16.66 1.48 -25.44
CA ASP A 179 17.80 2.31 -25.03
C ASP A 179 17.79 2.55 -23.50
N HIS A 180 18.32 1.58 -22.76
CA HIS A 180 18.37 1.62 -21.30
C HIS A 180 19.08 2.88 -20.79
N ALA A 181 20.12 3.35 -21.47
CA ALA A 181 20.88 4.52 -21.00
C ALA A 181 20.02 5.79 -21.00
N ARG A 182 19.27 6.05 -22.09
CA ARG A 182 18.39 7.21 -22.17
C ARG A 182 17.22 7.14 -21.20
N ILE A 183 16.59 5.97 -21.08
CA ILE A 183 15.45 5.78 -20.18
C ILE A 183 15.90 5.88 -18.71
N TRP A 184 17.05 5.30 -18.37
CA TRP A 184 17.60 5.41 -17.03
C TRP A 184 17.93 6.85 -16.65
N GLU A 185 18.43 7.66 -17.59
CA GLU A 185 18.65 9.08 -17.35
C GLU A 185 17.33 9.84 -17.07
N GLU A 186 16.25 9.51 -17.78
CA GLU A 186 14.92 10.05 -17.48
C GLU A 186 14.40 9.61 -16.10
N CYS A 187 14.62 8.35 -15.72
CA CYS A 187 14.29 7.84 -14.39
C CYS A 187 15.07 8.57 -13.28
N ARG A 188 16.36 8.89 -13.51
CA ARG A 188 17.16 9.71 -12.59
C ARG A 188 16.58 11.10 -12.43
N ARG A 189 16.28 11.79 -13.53
CA ARG A 189 15.65 13.13 -13.48
C ARG A 189 14.31 13.11 -12.75
N LEU A 190 13.51 12.07 -12.95
CA LEU A 190 12.26 11.89 -12.22
C LEU A 190 12.50 11.73 -10.71
N ALA A 191 13.42 10.84 -10.33
CA ALA A 191 13.78 10.61 -8.93
C ALA A 191 14.38 11.87 -8.28
N ASP A 192 15.21 12.63 -9.00
CA ASP A 192 15.78 13.91 -8.55
C ASP A 192 14.68 14.94 -8.28
N ARG A 193 13.71 15.07 -9.19
CA ARG A 193 12.58 15.97 -9.03
C ARG A 193 11.69 15.57 -7.85
N VAL A 194 11.41 14.29 -7.69
CA VAL A 194 10.59 13.79 -6.58
C VAL A 194 11.33 13.89 -5.24
N ALA A 195 12.65 13.65 -5.20
CA ALA A 195 13.45 13.75 -3.99
C ALA A 195 13.58 15.17 -3.44
N ALA A 196 13.32 16.19 -4.28
CA ALA A 196 13.28 17.60 -3.91
C ALA A 196 11.94 18.03 -3.26
N VAL A 197 10.89 17.21 -3.37
CA VAL A 197 9.59 17.46 -2.71
C VAL A 197 9.74 17.29 -1.20
N ASP A 198 8.99 18.07 -0.42
CA ASP A 198 8.94 17.90 1.03
C ASP A 198 8.45 16.48 1.39
N ARG A 199 9.21 15.85 2.29
CA ARG A 199 9.13 14.43 2.62
C ARG A 199 9.18 14.18 4.13
N GLY A 200 8.84 15.22 4.91
CA GLY A 200 8.69 15.17 6.36
C GLY A 200 7.39 14.56 6.86
N TRP A 201 6.57 13.96 5.98
CA TRP A 201 5.22 13.48 6.30
C TRP A 201 5.20 11.98 6.51
N PHE A 202 4.25 11.46 7.29
CA PHE A 202 4.10 10.01 7.41
C PHE A 202 3.61 9.44 6.08
N LEU A 203 4.30 8.42 5.59
CA LEU A 203 4.01 7.69 4.38
C LEU A 203 3.62 6.26 4.76
N HIS A 204 2.37 5.86 4.50
CA HIS A 204 1.86 4.52 4.71
C HIS A 204 2.50 3.50 3.73
N ARG A 205 2.92 3.96 2.54
CA ARG A 205 3.58 3.20 1.46
C ARG A 205 2.64 2.31 0.65
N ASP A 206 1.81 1.54 1.32
CA ASP A 206 0.89 0.57 0.68
C ASP A 206 -0.59 0.99 0.80
N PHE A 207 -0.88 2.28 0.61
CA PHE A 207 -2.23 2.85 0.75
C PHE A 207 -3.11 2.58 -0.48
N GLN A 208 -3.54 1.33 -0.65
CA GLN A 208 -4.37 0.85 -1.75
C GLN A 208 -5.75 0.39 -1.25
N SER A 209 -6.75 0.25 -2.13
CA SER A 209 -8.12 -0.11 -1.75
C SER A 209 -8.25 -1.46 -1.04
N ARG A 210 -7.28 -2.37 -1.24
CA ARG A 210 -7.21 -3.69 -0.57
C ARG A 210 -6.71 -3.60 0.89
N ASN A 211 -6.04 -2.50 1.25
CA ASN A 211 -5.52 -2.22 2.59
C ASN A 211 -6.41 -1.25 3.38
N ILE A 212 -7.61 -0.99 2.87
CA ILE A 212 -8.64 -0.18 3.49
C ILE A 212 -9.81 -1.10 3.83
N MET A 213 -10.05 -1.30 5.12
CA MET A 213 -11.16 -2.09 5.66
C MET A 213 -12.38 -1.20 5.89
N VAL A 214 -13.57 -1.76 5.72
CA VAL A 214 -14.83 -1.11 6.10
C VAL A 214 -15.49 -1.93 7.19
N CYS A 215 -15.54 -1.37 8.40
CA CYS A 215 -16.10 -2.00 9.58
C CYS A 215 -17.01 -0.99 10.29
N ASP A 216 -18.23 -1.40 10.65
CA ASP A 216 -19.25 -0.53 11.24
C ASP A 216 -19.47 0.79 10.47
N ASN A 217 -19.54 0.68 9.13
CA ASN A 217 -19.65 1.81 8.20
C ASN A 217 -18.55 2.87 8.36
N ARG A 218 -17.37 2.48 8.85
CA ARG A 218 -16.20 3.35 9.00
C ARG A 218 -14.99 2.75 8.31
N VAL A 219 -14.14 3.63 7.80
CA VAL A 219 -12.89 3.26 7.16
C VAL A 219 -11.81 2.97 8.21
N ARG A 220 -11.08 1.88 8.03
CA ARG A 220 -9.94 1.47 8.89
C ARG A 220 -8.74 1.07 8.03
N PHE A 221 -7.53 1.44 8.45
CA PHE A 221 -6.31 1.19 7.67
C PHE A 221 -5.49 0.03 8.24
N ILE A 222 -4.98 -0.82 7.36
CA ILE A 222 -4.11 -1.95 7.68
C ILE A 222 -2.86 -1.90 6.80
N ASP A 223 -1.88 -2.77 7.07
CA ASP A 223 -0.65 -2.90 6.26
C ASP A 223 0.28 -1.67 6.34
N PHE A 224 0.24 -0.93 7.45
CA PHE A 224 1.03 0.30 7.68
C PHE A 224 2.48 0.02 8.14
N GLN A 225 2.89 -1.24 8.29
CA GLN A 225 4.21 -1.58 8.83
C GLN A 225 5.36 -1.27 7.86
N GLY A 226 5.07 -1.05 6.57
CA GLY A 226 6.00 -0.47 5.60
C GLY A 226 6.20 1.05 5.78
N GLY A 227 5.52 1.65 6.76
CA GLY A 227 5.45 3.08 6.98
C GLY A 227 6.80 3.73 7.28
N ARG A 228 6.99 4.93 6.72
CA ARG A 228 8.23 5.71 6.80
C ARG A 228 7.93 7.20 6.61
N LEU A 229 8.95 8.06 6.58
CA LEU A 229 8.73 9.46 6.20
C LEU A 229 8.84 9.66 4.68
N GLY A 230 7.94 10.41 4.09
CA GLY A 230 7.86 10.62 2.64
C GLY A 230 6.94 11.77 2.23
N PRO A 231 6.77 11.97 0.90
CA PRO A 231 5.96 13.05 0.37
C PRO A 231 4.46 12.73 0.42
N LEU A 232 3.65 13.76 0.65
CA LEU A 232 2.20 13.67 0.86
C LEU A 232 1.47 12.96 -0.30
N ALA A 233 1.81 13.30 -1.54
CA ALA A 233 1.05 12.84 -2.70
C ALA A 233 1.27 11.36 -3.06
N TYR A 234 2.26 10.66 -2.47
CA TYR A 234 2.55 9.26 -2.83
C TYR A 234 1.42 8.31 -2.44
N ASP A 235 0.93 8.38 -1.19
CA ASP A 235 -0.16 7.52 -0.73
C ASP A 235 -1.49 7.88 -1.41
N LEU A 236 -1.71 9.18 -1.68
CA LEU A 236 -2.87 9.62 -2.45
C LEU A 236 -2.82 9.00 -3.85
N ALA A 237 -1.68 9.11 -4.54
CA ALA A 237 -1.49 8.47 -5.84
C ALA A 237 -1.73 6.96 -5.76
N SER A 238 -1.19 6.28 -4.74
CA SER A 238 -1.35 4.84 -4.52
C SER A 238 -2.82 4.38 -4.50
N LEU A 239 -3.71 5.18 -3.93
CA LEU A 239 -5.14 4.90 -3.89
C LEU A 239 -5.84 5.29 -5.20
N LEU A 240 -5.52 6.48 -5.74
CA LEU A 240 -6.24 7.03 -6.90
C LEU A 240 -5.93 6.29 -8.21
N ILE A 241 -4.69 5.84 -8.38
CA ILE A 241 -4.26 5.08 -9.55
C ILE A 241 -4.32 3.57 -9.33
N ASP A 242 -4.97 3.11 -8.25
CA ASP A 242 -5.09 1.70 -7.89
C ASP A 242 -5.71 0.88 -9.05
N PRO A 243 -4.92 0.01 -9.72
CA PRO A 243 -5.42 -0.77 -10.84
C PRO A 243 -6.51 -1.77 -10.46
N TYR A 244 -6.63 -2.12 -9.18
CA TYR A 244 -7.70 -3.00 -8.69
C TYR A 244 -9.07 -2.33 -8.72
N ALA A 245 -9.11 -1.00 -8.60
CA ALA A 245 -10.35 -0.23 -8.51
C ALA A 245 -10.72 0.48 -9.82
N GLY A 246 -9.72 0.88 -10.62
CA GLY A 246 -9.94 1.52 -11.92
C GLY A 246 -10.77 2.81 -11.84
N LEU A 247 -10.45 3.69 -10.88
CA LEU A 247 -11.23 4.90 -10.64
C LEU A 247 -11.28 5.83 -11.86
N PRO A 248 -12.44 6.34 -12.28
CA PRO A 248 -12.55 7.32 -13.37
C PRO A 248 -11.79 8.61 -13.06
N GLY A 249 -11.18 9.21 -14.08
CA GLY A 249 -10.37 10.44 -13.92
C GLY A 249 -11.12 11.58 -13.24
N SER A 250 -12.41 11.79 -13.55
CA SER A 250 -13.23 12.81 -12.88
C SER A 250 -13.37 12.60 -11.37
N PHE A 251 -13.45 11.33 -10.93
CA PHE A 251 -13.51 11.00 -9.50
C PHE A 251 -12.14 11.10 -8.83
N GLN A 252 -11.05 10.78 -9.54
CA GLN A 252 -9.70 11.03 -9.04
C GLN A 252 -9.48 12.52 -8.78
N GLU A 253 -9.84 13.39 -9.72
CA GLU A 253 -9.70 14.85 -9.56
C GLU A 253 -10.55 15.38 -8.39
N GLU A 254 -11.79 14.90 -8.23
CA GLU A 254 -12.65 15.20 -7.08
C GLU A 254 -11.99 14.80 -5.73
N LEU A 255 -11.31 13.65 -5.69
CA LEU A 255 -10.61 13.19 -4.49
C LEU A 255 -9.33 14.00 -4.23
N VAL A 256 -8.62 14.46 -5.26
CA VAL A 256 -7.49 15.39 -5.10
C VAL A 256 -7.97 16.71 -4.49
N ASP A 257 -9.08 17.27 -4.97
CA ASP A 257 -9.66 18.50 -4.40
C ASP A 257 -10.08 18.30 -2.94
N HIS A 258 -10.71 17.16 -2.62
CA HIS A 258 -11.08 16.82 -1.26
C HIS A 258 -9.87 16.65 -0.33
N TYR A 259 -8.80 16.02 -0.82
CA TYR A 259 -7.54 15.87 -0.10
C TYR A 259 -6.93 17.23 0.22
N LEU A 260 -6.81 18.12 -0.77
CA LEU A 260 -6.24 19.45 -0.61
C LEU A 260 -7.05 20.30 0.37
N ALA A 261 -8.38 20.29 0.27
CA ALA A 261 -9.25 21.00 1.20
C ALA A 261 -9.07 20.50 2.65
N THR A 262 -8.87 19.19 2.83
CA THR A 262 -8.60 18.62 4.17
C THR A 262 -7.19 18.96 4.66
N LEU A 263 -6.19 18.94 3.78
CA LEU A 263 -4.80 19.20 4.11
C LEU A 263 -4.58 20.66 4.55
N ASP A 264 -5.27 21.60 3.92
CA ASP A 264 -5.18 23.05 4.19
C ASP A 264 -5.58 23.41 5.64
N GLU A 265 -6.39 22.58 6.29
CA GLU A 265 -6.71 22.71 7.73
C GLU A 265 -5.48 22.51 8.64
N TYR A 266 -4.41 21.89 8.14
CA TYR A 266 -3.25 21.46 8.92
C TYR A 266 -1.96 22.14 8.50
N VAL A 267 -1.74 22.29 7.19
CA VAL A 267 -0.51 22.79 6.61
C VAL A 267 -0.83 23.60 5.36
N PRO A 268 -0.25 24.81 5.21
CA PRO A 268 -0.41 25.58 3.98
C PRO A 268 0.12 24.78 2.78
N CYS A 269 -0.70 24.66 1.73
CA CYS A 269 -0.35 23.92 0.53
C CYS A 269 -0.78 24.71 -0.69
N ASP A 270 0.13 24.95 -1.64
CA ASP A 270 -0.25 25.52 -2.94
C ASP A 270 -0.85 24.41 -3.83
N PRO A 271 -2.14 24.50 -4.21
CA PRO A 271 -2.80 23.47 -5.01
C PRO A 271 -2.12 23.21 -6.36
N ALA A 272 -1.56 24.24 -7.00
CA ALA A 272 -0.91 24.08 -8.29
C ALA A 272 0.38 23.26 -8.17
N THR A 273 1.25 23.64 -7.21
CA THR A 273 2.48 22.89 -6.91
C THR A 273 2.17 21.45 -6.51
N PHE A 274 1.22 21.22 -5.61
CA PHE A 274 0.84 19.86 -5.20
C PHE A 274 0.38 18.99 -6.38
N ARG A 275 -0.39 19.57 -7.31
CA ARG A 275 -0.87 18.84 -8.49
C ARG A 275 0.27 18.46 -9.43
N GLU A 276 1.31 19.28 -9.54
CA GLU A 276 2.51 18.92 -10.29
C GLU A 276 3.30 17.78 -9.61
N GLU A 277 3.50 17.89 -8.30
CA GLU A 277 4.17 16.88 -7.48
C GLU A 277 3.42 15.54 -7.52
N TYR A 278 2.08 15.59 -7.43
CA TYR A 278 1.21 14.43 -7.56
C TYR A 278 1.44 13.70 -8.87
N VAL A 279 1.54 14.40 -10.01
CA VAL A 279 1.78 13.73 -11.30
C VAL A 279 3.14 13.01 -11.31
N MET A 280 4.20 13.65 -10.80
CA MET A 280 5.53 13.02 -10.75
C MET A 280 5.54 11.79 -9.82
N LEU A 281 4.93 11.92 -8.64
CA LEU A 281 4.81 10.84 -7.67
C LEU A 281 3.90 9.70 -8.15
N ALA A 282 2.84 10.01 -8.89
CA ALA A 282 1.96 9.01 -9.49
C ALA A 282 2.69 8.21 -10.59
N ILE A 283 3.53 8.86 -11.41
CA ILE A 283 4.39 8.15 -12.38
C ILE A 283 5.31 7.20 -11.64
N GLN A 284 6.04 7.72 -10.65
CA GLN A 284 6.99 6.97 -9.85
C GLN A 284 6.33 5.77 -9.14
N ARG A 285 5.16 5.99 -8.52
CA ARG A 285 4.33 4.95 -7.92
C ARG A 285 3.90 3.89 -8.93
N ASN A 286 3.48 4.29 -10.12
CA ASN A 286 2.98 3.37 -11.14
C ASN A 286 4.10 2.46 -11.70
N LEU A 287 5.33 2.98 -11.85
CA LEU A 287 6.51 2.17 -12.17
C LEU A 287 6.70 1.04 -11.13
N GLN A 288 6.56 1.37 -9.84
CA GLN A 288 6.61 0.36 -8.78
C GLN A 288 5.51 -0.70 -8.92
N ILE A 289 4.25 -0.28 -9.19
CA ILE A 289 3.12 -1.19 -9.37
C ILE A 289 3.42 -2.19 -10.50
N LEU A 290 3.87 -1.68 -11.64
CA LEU A 290 4.16 -2.47 -12.82
C LEU A 290 5.29 -3.49 -12.58
N GLY A 291 6.38 -3.06 -11.94
CA GLY A 291 7.45 -3.96 -11.53
C GLY A 291 6.96 -5.06 -10.57
N ALA A 292 6.13 -4.68 -9.57
CA ALA A 292 5.57 -5.60 -8.60
C ALA A 292 4.62 -6.63 -9.24
N PHE A 293 3.72 -6.22 -10.13
CA PHE A 293 2.80 -7.13 -10.82
C PHE A 293 3.54 -8.11 -11.74
N ALA A 294 4.53 -7.62 -12.48
CA ALA A 294 5.36 -8.47 -13.32
C ALA A 294 6.10 -9.53 -12.49
N PHE A 295 6.77 -9.11 -11.42
CA PHE A 295 7.49 -10.04 -10.54
C PHE A 295 6.57 -11.05 -9.85
N LEU A 296 5.44 -10.59 -9.26
CA LEU A 296 4.52 -11.47 -8.56
C LEU A 296 3.85 -12.47 -9.52
N GLY A 297 3.42 -11.99 -10.69
CA GLY A 297 2.77 -12.83 -11.70
C GLY A 297 3.74 -13.81 -12.35
N HIS A 298 4.88 -13.32 -12.81
CA HIS A 298 5.84 -14.12 -13.59
C HIS A 298 6.78 -14.94 -12.71
N GLN A 299 7.49 -14.31 -11.77
CA GLN A 299 8.54 -14.99 -11.00
C GLN A 299 7.97 -15.73 -9.77
N ARG A 300 6.85 -15.27 -9.21
CA ARG A 300 6.19 -15.93 -8.06
C ARG A 300 4.97 -16.76 -8.45
N GLY A 301 4.65 -16.85 -9.74
CA GLY A 301 3.56 -17.68 -10.28
C GLY A 301 2.14 -17.22 -9.87
N LYS A 302 1.98 -16.00 -9.35
CA LYS A 302 0.67 -15.47 -8.95
C LYS A 302 -0.02 -14.80 -10.15
N VAL A 303 -0.43 -15.62 -11.12
CA VAL A 303 -0.96 -15.19 -12.42
C VAL A 303 -2.07 -14.12 -12.36
N PHE A 304 -2.88 -14.13 -11.29
CA PHE A 304 -3.88 -13.09 -11.02
C PHE A 304 -3.34 -11.65 -11.16
N PHE A 305 -2.09 -11.37 -10.79
CA PHE A 305 -1.53 -10.02 -10.87
C PHE A 305 -1.29 -9.55 -12.32
N LEU A 306 -1.12 -10.47 -13.28
CA LEU A 306 -0.80 -10.14 -14.66
C LEU A 306 -1.94 -9.37 -15.35
N ARG A 307 -3.20 -9.65 -14.99
CA ARG A 307 -4.38 -8.95 -15.56
C ARG A 307 -4.38 -7.43 -15.30
N PHE A 308 -3.62 -6.97 -14.31
CA PHE A 308 -3.55 -5.55 -13.95
C PHE A 308 -2.37 -4.81 -14.59
N ILE A 309 -1.50 -5.50 -15.33
CA ILE A 309 -0.38 -4.86 -16.04
C ILE A 309 -0.88 -3.86 -17.08
N PHE A 310 -1.84 -4.26 -17.94
CA PHE A 310 -2.33 -3.35 -18.99
C PHE A 310 -3.08 -2.13 -18.40
N PRO A 311 -4.01 -2.26 -17.44
CA PRO A 311 -4.59 -1.10 -16.76
C PRO A 311 -3.55 -0.16 -16.13
N ALA A 312 -2.51 -0.71 -15.51
CA ALA A 312 -1.42 0.10 -14.95
C ALA A 312 -0.61 0.82 -16.05
N LEU A 313 -0.27 0.16 -17.15
CA LEU A 313 0.39 0.77 -18.31
C LEU A 313 -0.45 1.88 -18.94
N ALA A 314 -1.76 1.68 -19.11
CA ALA A 314 -2.67 2.70 -19.63
C ALA A 314 -2.70 3.94 -18.71
N THR A 315 -2.67 3.73 -17.40
CA THR A 315 -2.59 4.80 -16.41
C THR A 315 -1.25 5.55 -16.50
N LEU A 316 -0.13 4.83 -16.57
CA LEU A 316 1.19 5.42 -16.74
C LEU A 316 1.31 6.22 -18.04
N ASN A 317 0.80 5.71 -19.16
CA ASN A 317 0.76 6.42 -20.43
C ASN A 317 -0.08 7.72 -20.35
N THR A 318 -1.18 7.70 -19.60
CA THR A 318 -2.01 8.89 -19.35
C THR A 318 -1.28 9.92 -18.51
N LEU A 319 -0.57 9.50 -17.46
CA LEU A 319 0.25 10.38 -16.61
C LEU A 319 1.39 11.01 -17.42
N LEU A 320 2.10 10.22 -18.23
CA LEU A 320 3.18 10.68 -19.11
C LEU A 320 2.70 11.55 -20.27
N ALA A 321 1.39 11.59 -20.55
CA ALA A 321 0.80 12.49 -21.53
C ALA A 321 0.53 13.91 -20.97
N LYS A 322 0.54 14.09 -19.65
CA LYS A 322 0.33 15.41 -19.01
C LYS A 322 1.51 16.34 -19.30
N GLY A 323 1.23 17.64 -19.45
CA GLY A 323 2.25 18.66 -19.75
C GLY A 323 3.40 18.67 -18.74
N THR A 324 3.12 18.45 -17.45
CA THR A 324 4.11 18.34 -16.37
C THR A 324 5.17 17.26 -16.64
N ALA A 325 4.81 16.21 -17.40
CA ALA A 325 5.65 15.06 -17.74
C ALA A 325 6.28 15.15 -19.14
N ALA A 326 6.22 16.30 -19.82
CA ALA A 326 6.77 16.47 -21.17
C ALA A 326 8.29 16.18 -21.29
N GLY A 327 9.02 16.27 -20.17
CA GLY A 327 10.46 15.98 -20.08
C GLY A 327 10.86 14.49 -20.04
N TYR A 328 9.90 13.57 -20.22
CA TYR A 328 10.13 12.12 -20.19
C TYR A 328 9.67 11.39 -21.48
N PRO A 329 10.09 11.85 -22.68
CA PRO A 329 9.66 11.26 -23.95
C PRO A 329 10.11 9.81 -24.15
N PHE A 330 11.31 9.43 -23.69
CA PHE A 330 11.81 8.06 -23.89
C PHE A 330 11.07 7.06 -23.00
N LEU A 331 10.78 7.43 -21.76
CA LEU A 331 9.96 6.64 -20.85
C LEU A 331 8.55 6.46 -21.42
N ARG A 332 7.95 7.52 -21.97
CA ARG A 332 6.63 7.43 -22.62
C ARG A 332 6.65 6.50 -23.84
N GLN A 333 7.70 6.56 -24.64
CA GLN A 333 7.88 5.66 -25.78
C GLN A 333 8.00 4.20 -25.31
N LEU A 334 8.81 3.92 -24.29
CA LEU A 334 8.95 2.59 -23.72
C LEU A 334 7.61 2.05 -23.21
N VAL A 335 6.82 2.88 -22.52
CA VAL A 335 5.50 2.47 -22.02
C VAL A 335 4.56 2.07 -23.15
N ARG A 336 4.59 2.78 -24.29
CA ARG A 336 3.80 2.40 -25.47
C ARG A 336 4.25 1.07 -26.07
N GLN A 337 5.57 0.83 -26.16
CA GLN A 337 6.12 -0.46 -26.57
C GLN A 337 5.70 -1.58 -25.61
N CYS A 338 5.66 -1.32 -24.30
CA CYS A 338 5.13 -2.27 -23.33
C CYS A 338 3.66 -2.59 -23.57
N MET A 339 2.83 -1.59 -23.88
CA MET A 339 1.41 -1.80 -24.18
C MET A 339 1.23 -2.68 -25.43
N GLU A 340 1.89 -2.34 -26.54
CA GLU A 340 1.89 -3.12 -27.79
C GLU A 340 2.30 -4.58 -27.52
N LYS A 341 3.39 -4.79 -26.77
CA LYS A 341 3.89 -6.12 -26.44
C LYS A 341 2.94 -6.95 -25.58
N VAL A 342 2.16 -6.30 -24.72
CA VAL A 342 1.14 -6.95 -23.88
C VAL A 342 -0.09 -7.33 -24.72
N GLU A 343 -0.49 -6.48 -25.67
CA GLU A 343 -1.61 -6.76 -26.59
C GLU A 343 -1.29 -7.89 -27.58
N ASP A 344 -0.04 -7.99 -28.03
CA ASP A 344 0.45 -9.04 -28.93
C ASP A 344 0.55 -10.42 -28.25
N ARG A 345 0.46 -10.48 -26.92
CA ARG A 345 0.55 -11.73 -26.17
C ARG A 345 -0.80 -12.45 -26.12
N PRO A 346 -0.80 -13.80 -26.12
CA PRO A 346 -2.03 -14.58 -25.97
C PRO A 346 -2.77 -14.17 -24.68
N LYS A 347 -4.08 -13.94 -24.77
CA LYS A 347 -4.92 -13.50 -23.63
C LYS A 347 -4.89 -14.49 -22.48
N GLU A 348 -4.62 -15.77 -22.78
CA GLU A 348 -4.46 -16.86 -21.83
C GLU A 348 -3.33 -16.58 -20.81
N VAL A 349 -2.34 -15.75 -21.15
CA VAL A 349 -1.28 -15.32 -20.21
C VAL A 349 -1.85 -14.45 -19.07
N TYR A 350 -2.98 -13.78 -19.29
CA TYR A 350 -3.54 -12.77 -18.39
C TYR A 350 -4.87 -13.18 -17.73
N ASP A 351 -5.59 -14.15 -18.30
CA ASP A 351 -6.98 -14.48 -17.93
C ASP A 351 -7.13 -15.63 -16.89
N HIS A 352 -6.07 -15.97 -16.14
CA HIS A 352 -6.11 -16.98 -15.06
C HIS A 352 -6.48 -16.39 -13.70
#